data_AF-A0A0D0JRE2-F1
#
_entry.id   AF-A0A0D0JRE2-F1
#
_cell.length_a   1.000
_cell.length_b   1.000
_cell.length_c   1.000
_cell.angle_alpha   90.00
_cell.angle_beta   90.00
_cell.angle_gamma   90.00
#
_symmetry.space_group_name_H-M   'P 1'
#
loop_
_entity.id
_entity.type
_entity.pdbx_description
1 polymer ?
#
loop_
_entity_poly.entity_id
_entity_poly.type
_entity_poly.pdbx_seq_one_letter_code
_entity_poly.pdbx_strand_id
1 'polypeptide(L)'
;MARPERLKSSLGNSSPLDPMTVAASSASVSEPRPPAGDKPAKTKRTFYFYVETSERLLNAAEALMATPGAPRGPSDLAAEAVERYVDYLEATHNEGQPFAQRSGPLQRGPRVW
;
A
#
# COMPACT_ATOMS: atom_id res chain seq x y z
N MET A 1 -6.06 -44.60 26.30
CA MET A 1 -5.94 -44.21 27.72
C MET A 1 -6.36 -42.75 27.86
N ALA A 2 -7.01 -42.45 28.99
CA ALA A 2 -7.87 -41.29 29.22
C ALA A 2 -7.15 -39.95 29.49
N ARG A 3 -7.85 -38.84 29.23
CA ARG A 3 -7.52 -37.49 29.71
C ARG A 3 -7.57 -37.45 31.25
N PRO A 4 -6.68 -36.68 31.89
CA PRO A 4 -6.95 -36.11 33.21
C PRO A 4 -7.38 -34.64 33.09
N GLU A 5 -8.57 -34.36 33.60
CA GLU A 5 -9.03 -33.01 33.95
C GLU A 5 -8.37 -32.54 35.26
N ARG A 6 -8.15 -31.23 35.42
CA ARG A 6 -8.06 -30.61 36.76
C ARG A 6 -8.97 -29.40 36.85
N LEU A 7 -9.64 -29.37 37.99
CA LEU A 7 -10.82 -28.60 38.36
C LEU A 7 -10.51 -27.19 38.90
N LYS A 8 -11.42 -26.27 38.57
CA LYS A 8 -12.04 -25.15 39.33
C LYS A 8 -11.39 -24.65 40.64
N SER A 9 -11.28 -23.33 40.76
CA SER A 9 -11.49 -22.47 41.96
C SER A 9 -11.53 -21.01 41.45
N SER A 10 -12.59 -20.18 41.44
CA SER A 10 -13.68 -19.82 42.38
C SER A 10 -13.21 -19.13 43.67
N LEU A 11 -13.14 -17.80 43.64
CA LEU A 11 -13.39 -16.84 44.74
C LEU A 11 -13.27 -15.45 44.06
N GLY A 12 -14.32 -14.69 43.82
CA GLY A 12 -15.35 -14.29 44.77
C GLY A 12 -15.07 -12.82 45.08
N ASN A 13 -15.95 -11.92 44.61
CA ASN A 13 -16.37 -10.72 45.33
C ASN A 13 -17.53 -10.06 44.60
N SER A 14 -18.70 -10.13 45.24
CA SER A 14 -19.94 -9.49 44.83
C SER A 14 -20.05 -8.10 45.47
N SER A 15 -20.44 -7.13 44.63
CA SER A 15 -21.26 -5.90 44.78
C SER A 15 -21.54 -5.25 46.16
N PRO A 16 -21.81 -3.92 46.15
CA PRO A 16 -23.23 -3.52 46.15
C PRO A 16 -23.60 -2.35 45.19
N LEU A 17 -24.88 -2.33 44.83
CA LEU A 17 -25.72 -1.28 44.20
C LEU A 17 -25.68 0.05 45.02
N ASP A 18 -26.03 1.27 44.62
CA ASP A 18 -26.79 2.00 43.56
C ASP A 18 -26.40 3.52 43.71
N PRO A 19 -26.95 4.59 43.06
CA PRO A 19 -28.09 4.69 42.14
C PRO A 19 -27.82 5.47 40.81
N MET A 20 -28.78 5.35 39.90
CA MET A 20 -29.00 6.14 38.68
C MET A 20 -28.62 7.62 38.81
N THR A 21 -27.86 8.13 37.83
CA THR A 21 -27.95 9.53 37.40
C THR A 21 -28.12 9.55 35.89
N VAL A 22 -29.33 9.92 35.47
CA VAL A 22 -29.64 10.27 34.09
C VAL A 22 -28.94 11.58 33.78
N ALA A 23 -27.87 11.53 32.99
CA ALA A 23 -27.32 12.71 32.35
C ALA A 23 -27.09 12.38 30.88
N ALA A 24 -28.02 12.86 30.06
CA ALA A 24 -27.92 12.85 28.62
C ALA A 24 -26.57 13.45 28.19
N SER A 25 -25.80 12.71 27.42
CA SER A 25 -24.74 13.26 26.58
C SER A 25 -24.58 12.35 25.38
N SER A 26 -25.27 12.78 24.32
CA SER A 26 -24.81 12.75 22.93
C SER A 26 -24.27 11.40 22.45
N ALA A 27 -25.17 10.62 21.83
CA ALA A 27 -24.80 9.58 20.90
C ALA A 27 -23.88 10.17 19.83
N SER A 28 -22.56 10.00 20.00
CA SER A 28 -21.61 10.16 18.92
C SER A 28 -21.84 9.00 17.97
N VAL A 29 -22.62 9.28 16.92
CA VAL A 29 -22.69 8.46 15.71
C VAL A 29 -21.24 8.22 15.28
N SER A 30 -20.73 7.05 15.60
CA SER A 30 -19.45 6.60 15.09
C SER A 30 -19.72 6.23 13.64
N GLU A 31 -19.56 7.22 12.77
CA GLU A 31 -19.53 7.03 11.32
C GLU A 31 -18.56 5.87 11.04
N PRO A 32 -18.99 4.82 10.33
CA PRO A 32 -18.11 3.72 10.01
C PRO A 32 -16.96 4.30 9.18
N ARG A 33 -15.78 4.39 9.80
CA ARG A 33 -14.54 4.70 9.09
C ARG A 33 -14.50 3.76 7.88
N PRO A 34 -14.43 4.28 6.64
CA PRO A 34 -14.32 3.42 5.48
C PRO A 34 -13.14 2.48 5.74
N PRO A 35 -13.28 1.17 5.46
CA PRO A 35 -12.18 0.24 5.63
C PRO A 35 -10.97 0.87 4.97
N ALA A 36 -9.87 0.99 5.72
CA ALA A 36 -8.62 1.52 5.21
C ALA A 36 -8.37 0.83 3.87
N GLY A 37 -8.50 1.60 2.77
CA GLY A 37 -8.48 1.04 1.43
C GLY A 37 -7.30 0.10 1.32
N ASP A 38 -7.56 -1.12 0.84
CA ASP A 38 -6.54 -2.15 0.70
C ASP A 38 -5.29 -1.50 0.10
N LYS A 39 -4.17 -1.60 0.83
CA LYS A 39 -2.90 -1.10 0.32
C LYS A 39 -2.70 -1.73 -1.06
N PRO A 40 -2.33 -0.94 -2.09
CA PRO A 40 -2.18 -1.47 -3.43
C PRO A 40 -1.26 -2.68 -3.39
N ALA A 41 -1.73 -3.80 -3.94
CA ALA A 41 -1.01 -5.06 -3.90
C ALA A 41 0.35 -4.89 -4.59
N LYS A 42 1.44 -4.92 -3.82
CA LYS A 42 2.80 -4.82 -4.37
C LYS A 42 3.10 -6.06 -5.19
N THR A 43 3.27 -5.88 -6.50
CA THR A 43 3.67 -6.95 -7.42
C THR A 43 5.09 -6.71 -7.90
N LYS A 44 5.96 -7.71 -7.78
CA LYS A 44 7.32 -7.63 -8.33
C LYS A 44 7.27 -7.86 -9.84
N ARG A 45 7.79 -6.88 -10.60
CA ARG A 45 8.04 -6.99 -12.05
C ARG A 45 9.48 -6.60 -12.31
N THR A 46 10.13 -7.27 -13.25
CA THR A 46 11.52 -6.97 -13.66
C THR A 46 11.51 -6.43 -15.08
N PHE A 47 12.23 -5.33 -15.29
CA PHE A 47 12.44 -4.71 -16.59
C PHE A 47 13.95 -4.67 -16.89
N TYR A 48 14.29 -4.66 -18.18
CA TYR A 48 15.68 -4.54 -18.61
C TYR A 48 16.03 -3.06 -18.81
N PHE A 49 17.24 -2.70 -18.38
CA PHE A 49 17.87 -1.41 -18.67
C PHE A 49 19.17 -1.65 -19.42
N TYR A 50 19.62 -0.62 -20.14
CA TYR A 50 21.00 -0.58 -20.58
C TYR A 50 21.94 -0.43 -19.38
N VAL A 51 23.13 -1.03 -19.47
CA VAL A 51 24.13 -1.04 -18.40
C VAL A 51 24.46 0.39 -17.96
N GLU A 52 24.70 1.30 -18.91
CA GLU A 52 24.99 2.70 -18.58
C GLU A 52 23.85 3.37 -17.78
N THR A 53 22.60 3.09 -18.15
CA THR A 53 21.43 3.64 -17.45
C THR A 53 21.32 3.08 -16.03
N SER A 54 21.57 1.78 -15.83
CA SER A 54 21.55 1.18 -14.50
C SER A 54 22.65 1.73 -13.60
N GLU A 55 23.86 1.94 -14.11
CA GLU A 55 24.96 2.53 -13.33
C GLU A 55 24.63 3.98 -12.94
N ARG A 56 24.10 4.79 -13.87
CA ARG A 56 23.65 6.15 -13.55
C ARG A 56 22.57 6.19 -12.47
N LEU A 57 21.64 5.24 -12.50
CA LEU A 57 20.59 5.13 -11.48
C LEU A 57 21.16 4.79 -10.10
N LEU A 58 22.15 3.89 -10.03
CA LEU A 58 22.84 3.55 -8.78
C LEU A 58 23.57 4.77 -8.22
N ASN A 59 24.35 5.47 -9.05
CA ASN A 59 25.03 6.69 -8.65
C ASN A 59 24.06 7.78 -8.16
N ALA A 60 22.91 7.92 -8.81
CA ALA A 60 21.86 8.85 -8.36
C ALA A 60 21.28 8.46 -7.00
N ALA A 61 21.03 7.16 -6.77
CA ALA A 61 20.56 6.66 -5.49
C ALA A 61 21.56 6.96 -4.36
N GLU A 62 22.85 6.74 -4.60
CA GLU A 62 23.91 7.05 -3.63
C GLU A 62 23.98 8.55 -3.33
N ALA A 63 23.93 9.40 -4.36
CA ALA A 63 23.96 10.86 -4.20
C ALA A 63 22.75 11.41 -3.42
N LEU A 64 21.58 10.79 -3.59
CA LEU A 64 20.33 11.22 -2.96
C LEU A 64 20.10 10.63 -1.57
N MET A 65 20.95 9.70 -1.12
CA MET A 65 20.77 8.97 0.13
C MET A 65 20.73 9.88 1.37
N ALA A 66 21.42 11.03 1.33
CA ALA A 66 21.44 12.02 2.40
C ALA A 66 20.35 13.10 2.26
N THR A 67 19.61 13.13 1.14
CA THR A 67 18.63 14.18 0.84
C THR A 67 17.30 13.86 1.52
N PRO A 68 16.82 14.69 2.47
CA PRO A 68 15.53 14.47 3.11
C PRO A 68 14.39 14.54 2.09
N GLY A 69 13.52 13.52 2.09
CA GLY A 69 12.37 13.45 1.18
C GLY A 69 12.69 12.90 -0.22
N ALA A 70 13.95 12.63 -0.55
CA ALA A 70 14.29 11.93 -1.78
C ALA A 70 14.02 10.41 -1.67
N PRO A 71 13.78 9.73 -2.80
CA PRO A 71 13.67 8.28 -2.84
C PRO A 71 14.93 7.60 -2.30
N ARG A 72 14.75 6.56 -1.48
CA ARG A 72 15.83 5.99 -0.66
C ARG A 72 16.62 4.88 -1.34
N GLY A 73 16.36 4.61 -2.62
CA GLY A 73 17.07 3.57 -3.35
C GLY A 73 16.75 3.52 -4.84
N PRO A 74 17.49 2.71 -5.60
CA PRO A 74 17.34 2.61 -7.05
C PRO A 74 15.95 2.09 -7.46
N SER A 75 15.35 1.20 -6.67
CA SER A 75 13.99 0.71 -6.94
C SER A 75 12.92 1.78 -6.77
N ASP A 76 13.04 2.63 -5.75
CA ASP A 76 12.08 3.71 -5.51
C ASP A 76 12.22 4.80 -6.59
N LEU A 77 13.47 5.14 -6.96
CA LEU A 77 13.76 6.06 -8.07
C LEU A 77 13.19 5.54 -9.39
N ALA A 78 13.38 4.24 -9.68
CA ALA A 78 12.82 3.64 -10.89
C ALA A 78 11.29 3.62 -10.87
N ALA A 79 10.67 3.35 -9.72
CA ALA A 79 9.21 3.38 -9.58
C ALA A 79 8.66 4.79 -9.86
N GLU A 80 9.22 5.82 -9.23
CA GLU A 80 8.80 7.22 -9.44
C GLU A 80 9.03 7.67 -10.89
N ALA A 81 10.15 7.29 -11.50
CA ALA A 81 10.43 7.61 -12.89
C ALA A 81 9.41 6.95 -13.85
N VAL A 82 9.03 5.70 -13.59
CA VAL A 82 8.02 5.00 -14.38
C VAL A 82 6.64 5.64 -14.19
N GLU A 83 6.22 5.95 -12.96
CA GLU A 83 4.93 6.61 -12.68
C GLU A 83 4.84 7.95 -13.40
N ARG A 84 5.85 8.81 -13.27
CA ARG A 84 5.90 10.10 -13.99
C ARG A 84 5.84 9.94 -15.51
N TYR A 85 6.49 8.90 -16.04
CA TYR A 85 6.46 8.66 -17.47
C TYR A 85 5.09 8.12 -17.93
N VAL A 86 4.40 7.33 -17.11
CA VAL A 86 3.01 6.92 -17.38
C VAL A 86 2.09 8.14 -17.40
N ASP A 87 2.17 9.03 -16.41
CA ASP A 87 1.39 10.27 -16.38
C ASP A 87 1.63 11.11 -17.65
N TYR A 88 2.89 11.22 -18.06
CA TYR A 88 3.26 11.89 -19.30
C TYR A 88 2.63 11.22 -20.53
N LEU A 89 2.65 9.89 -20.62
CA LEU A 89 2.05 9.15 -21.74
C LEU A 89 0.53 9.30 -21.77
N GLU A 90 -0.14 9.31 -20.61
CA GLU A 90 -1.59 9.52 -20.52
C GLU A 90 -1.96 10.93 -20.98
N ALA A 91 -1.22 11.94 -20.53
CA ALA A 91 -1.41 13.33 -20.94
C ALA A 91 -1.19 13.55 -22.45
N THR A 92 -0.18 12.89 -23.03
CA THR A 92 0.23 13.13 -24.42
C THR A 92 -0.47 12.23 -25.44
N HIS A 93 -0.85 11.02 -25.06
CA HIS A 93 -1.36 10.00 -25.97
C HIS A 93 -2.75 9.45 -25.61
N ASN A 94 -3.35 9.91 -24.51
CA ASN A 94 -4.67 9.44 -24.08
C ASN A 94 -5.55 10.56 -23.49
N GLU A 95 -5.37 11.81 -23.95
CA GLU A 95 -6.20 12.96 -23.54
C GLU A 95 -6.22 13.22 -22.01
N GLY A 96 -5.15 12.82 -21.31
CA GLY A 96 -5.08 12.89 -19.85
C GLY A 96 -5.95 11.86 -19.13
N GLN A 97 -6.51 10.89 -19.84
CA GLN A 97 -7.23 9.75 -19.27
C GLN A 97 -6.30 8.57 -19.03
N PRO A 98 -6.60 7.69 -18.08
CA PRO A 98 -5.83 6.48 -17.85
C PRO A 98 -5.96 5.47 -18.99
N PHE A 99 -4.88 4.75 -19.29
CA PHE A 99 -4.93 3.70 -20.31
C PHE A 99 -5.86 2.55 -19.89
N ALA A 100 -6.62 1.99 -20.85
CA ALA A 100 -7.50 0.86 -20.58
C ALA A 100 -6.72 -0.35 -20.05
N GLN A 101 -7.29 -1.02 -19.03
CA GLN A 101 -6.69 -2.22 -18.47
C GLN A 101 -6.61 -3.31 -19.53
N ARG A 102 -5.42 -3.89 -19.71
CA ARG A 102 -5.20 -4.97 -20.68
C ARG A 102 -5.99 -6.22 -20.28
N SER A 103 -6.80 -6.73 -21.20
CA SER A 103 -7.59 -7.96 -21.03
C SER A 103 -6.85 -9.25 -21.41
N GLY A 104 -5.58 -9.18 -21.84
CA GLY A 104 -4.84 -10.33 -22.36
C GLY A 104 -3.31 -10.14 -22.50
N PRO A 105 -2.60 -11.13 -23.08
CA PRO A 105 -1.16 -11.07 -23.29
C PRO A 105 -0.73 -9.90 -24.18
N LEU A 106 0.55 -9.51 -24.09
CA LEU A 106 1.03 -8.31 -24.77
C LEU A 106 1.11 -8.61 -26.27
N GLN A 107 0.23 -8.00 -27.05
CA GLN A 107 0.33 -8.09 -28.50
C GLN A 107 1.52 -7.24 -28.94
N ARG A 108 2.48 -7.87 -29.64
CA ARG A 108 3.60 -7.14 -30.24
C ARG A 108 3.04 -6.34 -31.42
N GLY A 109 3.33 -5.03 -31.44
CA GLY A 109 2.96 -4.18 -32.56
C GLY A 109 3.62 -4.63 -33.88
N PRO A 110 3.17 -4.09 -35.02
CA PRO A 110 3.77 -4.40 -36.32
C PRO A 110 5.28 -4.14 -36.27
N ARG A 111 6.07 -5.13 -36.66
CA ARG A 111 7.52 -4.98 -36.75
C ARG A 111 7.81 -4.16 -38.00
N VAL A 112 8.15 -2.89 -37.82
CA VAL A 112 8.69 -2.07 -38.90
C VAL A 112 10.15 -2.52 -39.09
N TRP A 113 10.49 -3.04 -40.26
CA TRP A 113 11.83 -3.42 -40.68
C TRP A 113 12.29 -2.44 -41.75
#